data_AF-A0AAJ6B9N4-F1
#
_entry.id   AF-A0AAJ6B9N4-F1
#
_cell.length_a   1.000
_cell.length_b   1.000
_cell.length_c   1.000
_cell.angle_alpha   90.00
_cell.angle_beta   90.00
_cell.angle_gamma   90.00
#
_symmetry.space_group_name_H-M   'P 1'
#
loop_
_entity.id
_entity.type
_entity.pdbx_description
1 polymer ?
#
loop_
_entity_poly.entity_id
_entity_poly.type
_entity_poly.pdbx_seq_one_letter_code
_entity_poly.pdbx_strand_id
1 'polypeptide(L)'
;MSAPKPDLRWAKMPNRWAMSKELVKFGEVNDQGNVDLATVNTSLAALKVYLAICTRANYQTGIAKTTYPELCDLVGHSRNVIARSLEVLESFGYIRRDTGKTRDGSLIYVEKWLEDEGFAKIPKSWLYQGRGPKQDQSSEHKVTKLVKLKAFGFNKRVSLQALKIYILLLAMRRRDYPKGDGLTVISYDMIADYTGVGRHSVSPAITLLMEMNLITFRSGNHGGNDAMDFDRTNRYLIKGLNVRYQGLTDDVSLHVPAARGPAQPEQSG
;
A
#
# COMPACT_ATOMS: atom_id res chain seq x y z
N MET A 1 -23.70 -23.32 -2.96
CA MET A 1 -23.31 -22.00 -2.42
C MET A 1 -22.29 -21.39 -3.37
N SER A 2 -22.66 -20.32 -4.09
CA SER A 2 -21.75 -19.66 -5.04
C SER A 2 -20.73 -18.82 -4.26
N ALA A 3 -19.44 -18.99 -4.55
CA ALA A 3 -18.39 -18.18 -3.91
C ALA A 3 -18.65 -16.68 -4.19
N PRO A 4 -18.48 -15.79 -3.20
CA PRO A 4 -18.67 -14.36 -3.41
C PRO A 4 -17.76 -13.90 -4.54
N LYS A 5 -18.33 -13.20 -5.54
CA LYS A 5 -17.56 -12.61 -6.64
C LYS A 5 -16.45 -11.74 -6.04
N PRO A 6 -15.18 -11.88 -6.48
CA PRO A 6 -14.09 -11.08 -5.94
C PRO A 6 -14.41 -9.60 -6.14
N ASP A 7 -14.39 -8.84 -5.04
CA ASP A 7 -14.56 -7.40 -5.07
C ASP A 7 -13.45 -6.79 -5.94
N LEU A 8 -13.82 -6.31 -7.14
CA LEU A 8 -12.87 -5.76 -8.13
C LEU A 8 -12.13 -4.51 -7.62
N ARG A 9 -12.57 -3.94 -6.49
CA ARG A 9 -12.04 -2.68 -5.93
C ARG A 9 -10.65 -2.85 -5.34
N TRP A 10 -10.34 -4.00 -4.75
CA TRP A 10 -9.04 -4.23 -4.11
C TRP A 10 -8.50 -5.64 -4.34
N ALA A 11 -7.22 -5.81 -4.10
CA ALA A 11 -6.54 -7.11 -4.13
C ALA A 11 -5.78 -7.35 -2.82
N LYS A 12 -5.67 -8.63 -2.44
CA LYS A 12 -4.92 -9.04 -1.26
C LYS A 12 -3.41 -9.01 -1.56
N MET A 13 -2.62 -8.66 -0.55
CA MET A 13 -1.16 -8.71 -0.59
C MET A 13 -0.64 -9.14 0.78
N PRO A 14 0.25 -10.14 0.88
CA PRO A 14 0.99 -10.41 2.11
C PRO A 14 1.75 -9.16 2.55
N ASN A 15 1.62 -8.77 3.82
CA ASN A 15 2.20 -7.52 4.32
C ASN A 15 3.36 -7.71 5.31
N ARG A 16 3.53 -8.92 5.86
CA ARG A 16 4.52 -9.21 6.90
C ARG A 16 5.96 -8.98 6.47
N TRP A 17 6.31 -9.36 5.24
CA TRP A 17 7.65 -9.13 4.71
C TRP A 17 8.01 -7.63 4.67
N ALA A 18 7.07 -6.78 4.25
CA ALA A 18 7.26 -5.33 4.25
C ALA A 18 7.34 -4.75 5.67
N MET A 19 6.58 -5.31 6.62
CA MET A 19 6.66 -4.96 8.04
C MET A 19 7.90 -5.53 8.75
N SER A 20 8.64 -6.45 8.12
CA SER A 20 9.86 -7.08 8.65
C SER A 20 11.12 -6.45 8.07
N LYS A 21 11.03 -5.20 7.59
CA LYS A 21 12.12 -4.42 6.99
C LYS A 21 12.73 -5.05 5.73
N GLU A 22 12.04 -6.00 5.09
CA GLU A 22 12.60 -6.67 3.91
C GLU A 22 12.54 -5.82 2.62
N LEU A 23 11.87 -4.65 2.67
CA LEU A 23 11.92 -3.66 1.60
C LEU A 23 13.35 -3.14 1.35
N VAL A 24 14.25 -3.22 2.35
CA VAL A 24 15.67 -2.86 2.22
C VAL A 24 16.38 -3.74 1.17
N LYS A 25 15.93 -4.99 0.97
CA LYS A 25 16.50 -5.90 -0.06
C LYS A 25 16.39 -5.35 -1.48
N PHE A 26 15.40 -4.48 -1.73
CA PHE A 26 15.29 -3.75 -2.99
C PHE A 26 16.16 -2.50 -2.95
N GLY A 27 17.44 -2.70 -3.26
CA GLY A 27 18.49 -1.70 -3.11
C GLY A 27 18.62 -0.71 -4.28
N GLU A 28 19.45 0.31 -4.05
CA GLU A 28 19.88 1.32 -5.02
C GLU A 28 21.36 1.20 -5.38
N VAL A 29 22.12 0.40 -4.61
CA VAL A 29 23.58 0.32 -4.67
C VAL A 29 24.02 -1.01 -5.24
N ASN A 30 25.14 -1.00 -5.96
CA ASN A 30 25.82 -2.21 -6.40
C ASN A 30 26.73 -2.78 -5.30
N ASP A 31 27.43 -3.88 -5.61
CA ASP A 31 28.35 -4.56 -4.69
C ASP A 31 29.51 -3.67 -4.20
N GLN A 32 29.80 -2.57 -4.92
CA GLN A 32 30.82 -1.58 -4.53
C GLN A 32 30.26 -0.43 -3.67
N GLY A 33 28.97 -0.48 -3.32
CA GLY A 33 28.31 0.55 -2.50
C GLY A 33 27.93 1.82 -3.25
N ASN A 34 28.13 1.87 -4.57
CA ASN A 34 27.79 3.03 -5.40
C ASN A 34 26.36 2.91 -5.92
N VAL A 35 25.66 4.05 -6.02
CA VAL A 35 24.31 4.09 -6.60
C VAL A 35 24.39 3.65 -8.07
N ASP A 36 23.70 2.56 -8.39
CA ASP A 36 23.68 1.96 -9.72
C ASP A 36 22.27 1.97 -10.31
N LEU A 37 22.16 2.56 -11.50
CA LEU A 37 20.88 2.69 -12.19
C LEU A 37 20.32 1.33 -12.63
N ALA A 38 21.17 0.35 -12.94
CA ALA A 38 20.70 -0.98 -13.31
C ALA A 38 20.04 -1.70 -12.12
N THR A 39 20.65 -1.59 -10.94
CA THR A 39 20.10 -2.08 -9.68
C THR A 39 18.80 -1.37 -9.33
N VAL A 40 18.76 -0.03 -9.39
CA VAL A 40 17.54 0.76 -9.16
C VAL A 40 16.41 0.33 -10.10
N ASN A 41 16.69 0.19 -11.39
CA ASN A 41 15.68 -0.20 -12.38
C ASN A 41 15.15 -1.61 -12.14
N THR A 42 16.02 -2.54 -11.76
CA THR A 42 15.66 -3.92 -11.48
C THR A 42 14.79 -4.00 -10.22
N SER A 43 15.19 -3.34 -9.14
CA SER A 43 14.39 -3.22 -7.90
C SER A 43 13.02 -2.60 -8.15
N LEU A 44 12.97 -1.50 -8.92
CA LEU A 44 11.71 -0.82 -9.26
C LEU A 44 10.79 -1.72 -10.08
N ALA A 45 11.33 -2.39 -11.11
CA ALA A 45 10.55 -3.29 -11.94
C ALA A 45 10.03 -4.50 -11.13
N ALA A 46 10.86 -5.09 -10.28
CA ALA A 46 10.47 -6.20 -9.41
C ALA A 46 9.29 -5.85 -8.51
N LEU A 47 9.33 -4.70 -7.82
CA LEU A 47 8.23 -4.26 -6.96
C LEU A 47 6.94 -3.99 -7.75
N LYS A 48 7.03 -3.42 -8.96
CA LYS A 48 5.85 -3.23 -9.82
C LYS A 48 5.26 -4.55 -10.26
N VAL A 49 6.10 -5.50 -10.67
CA VAL A 49 5.69 -6.85 -11.09
C VAL A 49 5.04 -7.58 -9.91
N TYR A 50 5.60 -7.48 -8.70
CA TYR A 50 5.01 -8.06 -7.50
C TYR A 50 3.59 -7.55 -7.24
N LEU A 51 3.39 -6.22 -7.22
CA LEU A 51 2.06 -5.64 -7.05
C LEU A 51 1.11 -6.12 -8.16
N ALA A 52 1.58 -6.16 -9.41
CA ALA A 52 0.79 -6.62 -10.54
C ALA A 52 0.36 -8.09 -10.39
N ILE A 53 1.25 -8.99 -9.95
CA ILE A 53 0.95 -10.38 -9.64
C ILE A 53 -0.11 -10.45 -8.53
N CYS A 54 0.07 -9.72 -7.43
CA CYS A 54 -0.92 -9.66 -6.34
C CYS A 54 -2.30 -9.19 -6.82
N THR A 55 -2.38 -8.24 -7.77
CA THR A 55 -3.67 -7.81 -8.34
C THR A 55 -4.37 -8.87 -9.20
N ARG A 56 -3.62 -9.85 -9.70
CA ARG A 56 -4.08 -10.96 -10.55
C ARG A 56 -4.29 -12.26 -9.77
N ALA A 57 -3.67 -12.40 -8.61
CA ALA A 57 -3.74 -13.58 -7.78
C ALA A 57 -5.19 -13.86 -7.34
N ASN A 58 -5.56 -15.14 -7.36
CA ASN A 58 -6.83 -15.60 -6.82
C ASN A 58 -6.86 -15.35 -5.30
N TYR A 59 -7.97 -14.81 -4.80
CA TYR A 59 -8.09 -14.41 -3.40
C TYR A 59 -7.91 -15.59 -2.42
N GLN A 60 -8.48 -16.74 -2.76
CA GLN A 60 -8.46 -17.93 -1.90
C GLN A 60 -7.11 -18.64 -1.95
N THR A 61 -6.45 -18.71 -3.12
CA THR A 61 -5.26 -19.55 -3.29
C THR A 61 -3.94 -18.81 -3.35
N GLY A 62 -3.94 -17.51 -3.67
CA GLY A 62 -2.71 -16.74 -3.91
C GLY A 62 -2.02 -17.07 -5.22
N ILE A 63 -2.66 -17.83 -6.10
CA ILE A 63 -2.12 -18.23 -7.38
C ILE A 63 -2.54 -17.22 -8.44
N ALA A 64 -1.57 -16.64 -9.13
CA ALA A 64 -1.77 -15.84 -10.33
C ALA A 64 -1.47 -16.70 -11.57
N LYS A 65 -2.51 -17.01 -12.35
CA LYS A 65 -2.36 -17.59 -13.70
C LYS A 65 -2.13 -16.45 -14.67
N THR A 66 -0.94 -16.39 -15.28
CA THR A 66 -0.61 -15.32 -16.22
C THR A 66 0.48 -15.73 -17.21
N THR A 67 0.56 -15.02 -18.32
CA THR A 67 1.62 -15.18 -19.32
C THR A 67 2.62 -14.01 -19.29
N TYR A 68 3.81 -14.22 -19.84
CA TYR A 68 4.78 -13.13 -20.01
C TYR A 68 4.21 -11.93 -20.80
N PRO A 69 3.53 -12.12 -21.96
CA PRO A 69 2.89 -11.01 -22.67
C PRO A 69 1.89 -10.24 -21.82
N GLU A 70 1.04 -10.94 -21.06
CA GLU A 70 0.07 -10.28 -20.17
C GLU A 70 0.77 -9.43 -19.10
N LEU A 71 1.85 -9.94 -18.48
CA LEU A 71 2.63 -9.16 -17.51
C LEU A 71 3.34 -7.97 -18.17
N CYS A 72 3.87 -8.14 -19.38
CA CYS A 72 4.49 -7.05 -20.13
C CYS A 72 3.48 -5.92 -20.38
N ASP A 73 2.27 -6.26 -20.83
CA ASP A 73 1.20 -5.30 -21.07
C ASP A 73 0.70 -4.65 -19.77
N LEU A 74 0.57 -5.44 -18.71
CA LEU A 74 0.01 -5.01 -17.43
C LEU A 74 0.87 -3.93 -16.76
N VAL A 75 2.20 -4.10 -16.80
CA VAL A 75 3.16 -3.24 -16.10
C VAL A 75 3.88 -2.26 -17.03
N GLY A 76 3.90 -2.55 -18.35
CA GLY A 76 4.59 -1.74 -19.36
C GLY A 76 6.10 -1.97 -19.42
N HIS A 77 6.54 -3.20 -19.18
CA HIS A 77 7.95 -3.61 -19.22
C HIS A 77 8.22 -4.61 -20.34
N SER A 78 9.47 -4.69 -20.80
CA SER A 78 9.88 -5.70 -21.78
C SER A 78 9.94 -7.09 -21.15
N ARG A 79 9.88 -8.13 -21.98
CA ARG A 79 9.93 -9.53 -21.54
C ARG A 79 11.18 -9.85 -20.69
N ASN A 80 12.33 -9.32 -21.09
CA ASN A 80 13.59 -9.54 -20.36
C ASN A 80 13.56 -8.87 -18.97
N VAL A 81 12.95 -7.69 -18.85
CA VAL A 81 12.78 -7.02 -17.56
C VAL A 81 11.81 -7.80 -16.68
N ILE A 82 10.72 -8.34 -17.24
CA ILE A 82 9.81 -9.22 -16.50
C ILE A 82 10.53 -10.48 -16.01
N ALA A 83 11.32 -11.15 -16.86
CA ALA A 83 12.06 -12.36 -16.47
C ALA A 83 13.00 -12.09 -15.29
N ARG A 84 13.83 -11.04 -15.39
CA ARG A 84 14.74 -10.63 -14.31
C ARG A 84 13.99 -10.23 -13.03
N SER A 85 12.86 -9.53 -13.18
CA SER A 85 12.02 -9.14 -12.04
C SER A 85 11.47 -10.37 -11.31
N LEU A 86 11.03 -11.38 -12.04
CA LEU A 86 10.53 -12.64 -11.46
C LEU A 86 11.65 -13.42 -10.76
N GLU A 87 12.86 -13.47 -11.35
CA GLU A 87 14.04 -14.09 -10.71
C GLU A 87 14.39 -13.40 -9.39
N VAL A 88 14.40 -12.08 -9.35
CA VAL A 88 14.65 -11.31 -8.12
C VAL A 88 13.60 -11.62 -7.06
N LEU A 89 12.31 -11.58 -7.42
CA LEU A 89 11.22 -11.87 -6.48
C LEU A 89 11.26 -13.31 -5.95
N GLU A 90 11.65 -14.27 -6.78
CA GLU A 90 11.82 -15.68 -6.41
C GLU A 90 13.04 -15.87 -5.51
N SER A 91 14.17 -15.23 -5.82
CA SER A 91 15.38 -15.26 -4.99
C SER A 91 15.16 -14.66 -3.60
N PHE A 92 14.26 -13.68 -3.48
CA PHE A 92 13.88 -13.08 -2.20
C PHE A 92 12.75 -13.84 -1.48
N GLY A 93 12.20 -14.90 -2.09
CA GLY A 93 11.17 -15.75 -1.49
C GLY A 93 9.78 -15.10 -1.43
N TYR A 94 9.49 -14.13 -2.29
CA TYR A 94 8.16 -13.48 -2.34
C TYR A 94 7.19 -14.14 -3.29
N ILE A 95 7.71 -14.87 -4.27
CA ILE A 95 6.94 -15.68 -5.20
C ILE A 95 7.67 -17.01 -5.43
N ARG A 96 6.91 -17.99 -5.93
CA ARG A 96 7.45 -19.20 -6.53
C ARG A 96 6.79 -19.43 -7.88
N ARG A 97 7.56 -19.79 -8.89
CA ARG A 97 7.03 -20.09 -10.23
C ARG A 97 6.93 -21.59 -10.44
N ASP A 98 5.79 -22.03 -10.94
CA ASP A 98 5.69 -23.35 -11.56
C ASP A 98 5.89 -23.19 -13.07
N THR A 99 7.03 -23.68 -13.54
CA THR A 99 7.44 -23.66 -14.95
C THR A 99 7.06 -24.93 -15.68
N GLY A 100 6.24 -25.79 -15.07
CA GLY A 100 5.64 -26.94 -15.73
C GLY A 100 5.02 -26.54 -17.06
N LYS A 101 5.18 -27.40 -18.08
CA LYS A 101 4.69 -27.20 -19.46
C LYS A 101 3.17 -27.13 -19.48
N THR A 102 2.61 -26.01 -19.08
CA THR A 102 1.17 -25.78 -19.08
C THR A 102 0.84 -24.99 -20.34
N ARG A 103 -0.04 -25.54 -21.18
CA ARG A 103 -0.52 -24.91 -22.42
C ARG A 103 -1.21 -23.55 -22.19
N ASP A 104 -1.55 -23.24 -20.93
CA ASP A 104 -2.35 -22.10 -20.53
C ASP A 104 -1.59 -20.97 -19.77
N GLY A 105 -0.25 -20.97 -19.81
CA GLY A 105 0.58 -19.96 -19.14
C GLY A 105 1.22 -20.43 -17.83
N SER A 106 2.01 -19.56 -17.21
CA SER A 106 2.76 -19.86 -16.00
C SER A 106 1.88 -19.68 -14.76
N LEU A 107 1.99 -20.60 -13.81
CA LEU A 107 1.39 -20.43 -12.49
C LEU A 107 2.42 -19.77 -11.57
N ILE A 108 2.06 -18.62 -11.03
CA ILE A 108 2.89 -17.89 -10.06
C ILE A 108 2.18 -17.93 -8.71
N TYR A 109 2.86 -18.49 -7.71
CA TYR A 109 2.40 -18.56 -6.33
C TYR A 109 2.96 -17.34 -5.61
N VAL A 110 2.09 -16.56 -4.96
CA VAL A 110 2.54 -15.52 -4.02
C VAL A 110 2.82 -16.20 -2.69
N GLU A 111 4.06 -16.09 -2.21
CA GLU A 111 4.47 -16.73 -0.97
C GLU A 111 3.79 -16.05 0.24
N LYS A 112 3.61 -16.83 1.31
CA LYS A 112 2.95 -16.37 2.56
C LYS A 112 1.49 -15.90 2.39
N TRP A 113 0.82 -16.33 1.33
CA TRP A 113 -0.56 -15.87 1.03
C TRP A 113 -1.59 -16.37 2.04
N LEU A 114 -1.44 -17.60 2.51
CA LEU A 114 -2.40 -18.27 3.40
C LEU A 114 -2.05 -18.11 4.88
N GLU A 115 -1.01 -17.35 5.22
CA GLU A 115 -0.69 -17.07 6.62
C GLU A 115 -1.79 -16.20 7.25
N ASP A 116 -2.28 -16.61 8.42
CA ASP A 116 -3.36 -15.93 9.16
C ASP A 116 -2.91 -14.65 9.87
N GLU A 117 -1.71 -14.17 9.58
CA GLU A 117 -1.09 -13.04 10.27
C GLU A 117 -1.50 -11.65 9.75
N GLY A 118 -2.43 -11.60 8.79
CA GLY A 118 -2.96 -10.38 8.19
C GLY A 118 -2.53 -10.16 6.74
N PHE A 119 -3.17 -9.20 6.09
CA PHE A 119 -2.86 -8.81 4.71
C PHE A 119 -3.09 -7.31 4.49
N ALA A 120 -2.42 -6.78 3.48
CA ALA A 120 -2.67 -5.45 2.96
C ALA A 120 -3.69 -5.50 1.81
N LYS A 121 -4.51 -4.45 1.71
CA LYS A 121 -5.41 -4.23 0.59
C LYS A 121 -4.76 -3.31 -0.43
N ILE A 122 -4.48 -3.81 -1.62
CA ILE A 122 -4.07 -3.00 -2.77
C ILE A 122 -5.33 -2.38 -3.39
N PRO A 123 -5.42 -1.05 -3.61
CA PRO A 123 -6.56 -0.41 -4.28
C PRO A 123 -6.55 -0.69 -5.79
N LYS A 124 -6.91 -1.91 -6.18
CA LYS A 124 -6.86 -2.44 -7.54
C LYS A 124 -7.52 -1.50 -8.54
N SER A 125 -8.78 -1.12 -8.35
CA SER A 125 -9.50 -0.25 -9.30
C SER A 125 -8.79 1.09 -9.51
N TRP A 126 -8.23 1.67 -8.45
CA TRP A 126 -7.51 2.94 -8.51
C TRP A 126 -6.20 2.86 -9.29
N LEU A 127 -5.47 1.74 -9.16
CA LEU A 127 -4.23 1.51 -9.93
C LEU A 127 -4.51 1.34 -11.43
N TYR A 128 -5.69 0.83 -11.78
CA TYR A 128 -6.16 0.62 -13.16
C TYR A 128 -6.74 1.89 -13.80
N GLN A 129 -7.68 2.57 -13.14
CA GLN A 129 -8.49 3.64 -13.75
C GLN A 129 -7.94 5.06 -13.51
N GLY A 130 -7.03 5.25 -12.54
CA GLY A 130 -6.38 6.53 -12.25
C GLY A 130 -7.28 7.66 -11.70
N ARG A 131 -8.61 7.52 -11.75
CA ARG A 131 -9.62 8.30 -11.04
C ARG A 131 -10.61 7.35 -10.35
N GLY A 132 -11.16 7.78 -9.22
CA GLY A 132 -12.03 6.97 -8.35
C GLY A 132 -13.38 6.54 -8.93
N PRO A 133 -14.21 5.87 -8.10
CA PRO A 133 -15.35 5.05 -8.51
C PRO A 133 -16.54 5.76 -9.19
N LYS A 134 -16.42 7.01 -9.64
CA LYS A 134 -17.54 7.74 -10.26
C LYS A 134 -17.99 7.16 -11.61
N GLN A 135 -17.34 6.11 -12.14
CA GLN A 135 -17.68 5.46 -13.40
C GLN A 135 -17.62 3.92 -13.36
N ASP A 136 -17.86 3.28 -12.21
CA ASP A 136 -17.99 1.80 -12.13
C ASP A 136 -19.36 1.29 -12.66
N GLN A 137 -20.07 2.07 -13.50
CA GLN A 137 -21.29 1.66 -14.18
C GLN A 137 -21.12 1.45 -15.70
N SER A 138 -19.91 1.45 -16.24
CA SER A 138 -19.66 0.97 -17.60
C SER A 138 -18.96 -0.39 -17.56
N SER A 139 -19.80 -1.41 -17.56
CA SER A 139 -19.52 -2.70 -18.20
C SER A 139 -18.73 -2.50 -19.51
N GLU A 140 -17.86 -3.46 -19.83
CA GLU A 140 -17.35 -3.76 -21.18
C GLU A 140 -15.92 -3.29 -21.59
N HIS A 141 -15.27 -2.34 -20.90
CA HIS A 141 -13.84 -2.06 -21.20
C HIS A 141 -12.90 -2.92 -20.34
N LYS A 142 -12.28 -3.94 -20.96
CA LYS A 142 -11.20 -4.76 -20.38
C LYS A 142 -10.05 -3.83 -19.97
N VAL A 143 -9.98 -3.43 -18.70
CA VAL A 143 -8.86 -2.61 -18.23
C VAL A 143 -7.60 -3.48 -18.23
N THR A 144 -6.71 -3.25 -19.18
CA THR A 144 -5.57 -4.14 -19.45
C THR A 144 -4.29 -3.74 -18.71
N LYS A 145 -4.18 -2.51 -18.21
CA LYS A 145 -2.91 -1.94 -17.73
C LYS A 145 -3.04 -1.23 -16.39
N LEU A 146 -2.04 -1.38 -15.53
CA LEU A 146 -1.93 -0.66 -14.25
C LEU A 146 -1.33 0.72 -14.50
N VAL A 147 -2.17 1.67 -14.94
CA VAL A 147 -1.78 3.02 -15.37
C VAL A 147 -0.91 3.73 -14.33
N LYS A 148 -1.26 3.64 -13.04
CA LYS A 148 -0.50 4.28 -11.96
C LYS A 148 0.86 3.61 -11.72
N LEU A 149 0.97 2.30 -11.86
CA LEU A 149 2.27 1.61 -11.75
C LEU A 149 3.20 1.95 -12.93
N LYS A 150 2.63 2.09 -14.13
CA LYS A 150 3.38 2.51 -15.32
C LYS A 150 3.96 3.93 -15.15
N ALA A 151 3.24 4.82 -14.47
CA ALA A 151 3.64 6.21 -14.25
C ALA A 151 4.88 6.40 -13.35
N PHE A 152 5.31 5.38 -12.58
CA PHE A 152 6.62 5.35 -11.89
C PHE A 152 7.78 5.19 -12.90
N GLY A 153 7.83 6.05 -13.91
CA GLY A 153 8.82 6.03 -14.98
C GLY A 153 9.78 7.21 -14.92
N PHE A 154 9.34 8.33 -14.35
CA PHE A 154 10.08 9.57 -14.21
C PHE A 154 11.00 9.50 -12.98
N ASN A 155 12.28 9.86 -13.14
CA ASN A 155 13.33 9.75 -12.11
C ASN A 155 13.31 8.39 -11.37
N LYS A 156 14.01 7.40 -11.93
CA LYS A 156 13.97 5.99 -11.50
C LYS A 156 14.24 5.80 -10.01
N ARG A 157 15.15 6.58 -9.45
CA ARG A 157 15.53 6.52 -8.04
C ARG A 157 14.39 6.96 -7.13
N VAL A 158 13.84 8.15 -7.35
CA VAL A 158 12.69 8.65 -6.57
C VAL A 158 11.47 7.75 -6.76
N SER A 159 11.26 7.22 -7.97
CA SER A 159 10.20 6.24 -8.25
C SER A 159 10.34 4.96 -7.42
N LEU A 160 11.55 4.42 -7.28
CA LEU A 160 11.81 3.25 -6.42
C LEU A 160 11.51 3.56 -4.95
N GLN A 161 12.04 4.68 -4.46
CA GLN A 161 11.84 5.12 -3.08
C GLN A 161 10.36 5.31 -2.77
N ALA A 162 9.62 6.01 -3.65
CA ALA A 162 8.19 6.22 -3.53
C ALA A 162 7.42 4.89 -3.55
N LEU A 163 7.78 3.94 -4.42
CA LEU A 163 7.11 2.65 -4.47
C LEU A 163 7.35 1.80 -3.22
N LYS A 164 8.58 1.81 -2.68
CA LYS A 164 8.90 1.14 -1.39
C LYS A 164 8.06 1.71 -0.26
N ILE A 165 7.99 3.05 -0.17
CA ILE A 165 7.18 3.74 0.84
C ILE A 165 5.70 3.42 0.64
N TYR A 166 5.18 3.43 -0.60
CA TYR A 166 3.79 3.09 -0.87
C TYR A 166 3.43 1.67 -0.39
N ILE A 167 4.29 0.68 -0.67
CA ILE A 167 4.09 -0.69 -0.20
C ILE A 167 4.10 -0.77 1.34
N LEU A 168 5.01 -0.05 2.00
CA LEU A 168 5.02 0.03 3.46
C LEU A 168 3.72 0.64 4.00
N LEU A 169 3.24 1.73 3.40
CA LEU A 169 1.98 2.36 3.79
C LEU A 169 0.80 1.39 3.62
N LEU A 170 0.74 0.64 2.51
CA LEU A 170 -0.26 -0.42 2.33
C LEU A 170 -0.17 -1.48 3.42
N ALA A 171 1.05 -1.89 3.78
CA ALA A 171 1.34 -2.94 4.75
C ALA A 171 0.95 -2.58 6.18
N MET A 172 1.23 -1.35 6.60
CA MET A 172 1.00 -0.84 7.97
C MET A 172 -0.35 -0.15 8.17
N ARG A 173 -1.16 -0.07 7.11
CA ARG A 173 -2.49 0.53 7.17
C ARG A 173 -3.33 -0.13 8.25
N ARG A 174 -3.90 0.67 9.16
CA ARG A 174 -4.84 0.19 10.17
C ARG A 174 -6.04 -0.46 9.46
N ARG A 175 -6.52 -1.58 10.01
CA ARG A 175 -7.63 -2.33 9.42
C ARG A 175 -8.89 -1.46 9.34
N ASP A 176 -9.71 -1.72 8.33
CA ASP A 176 -10.94 -0.98 8.11
C ASP A 176 -11.96 -1.16 9.25
N TYR A 177 -12.96 -0.28 9.26
CA TYR A 177 -14.14 -0.24 10.12
C TYR A 177 -14.72 -1.64 10.47
N PRO A 178 -15.22 -1.85 11.71
CA PRO A 178 -15.42 -0.85 12.76
C PRO A 178 -14.17 -0.53 13.60
N LYS A 179 -13.07 -1.27 13.43
CA LYS A 179 -11.93 -1.20 14.35
C LYS A 179 -10.81 -0.23 13.95
N GLY A 180 -10.88 0.39 12.77
CA GLY A 180 -9.89 1.38 12.37
C GLY A 180 -10.35 2.36 11.29
N ASP A 181 -9.63 3.47 11.26
CA ASP A 181 -9.83 4.63 10.39
C ASP A 181 -9.28 4.43 8.96
N GLY A 182 -8.64 3.28 8.68
CA GLY A 182 -7.98 3.00 7.41
C GLY A 182 -6.74 3.88 7.15
N LEU A 183 -6.24 4.59 8.16
CA LEU A 183 -5.05 5.44 8.09
C LEU A 183 -3.78 4.63 8.35
N THR A 184 -2.68 5.13 7.81
CA THR A 184 -1.34 4.73 8.25
C THR A 184 -0.75 5.88 9.04
N VAL A 185 -0.29 5.60 10.27
CA VAL A 185 0.33 6.59 11.15
C VAL A 185 1.77 6.13 11.39
N ILE A 186 2.73 6.83 10.81
CA ILE A 186 4.15 6.46 10.86
C ILE A 186 5.05 7.69 10.67
N SER A 187 6.14 7.81 11.42
CA SER A 187 7.09 8.93 11.26
C SER A 187 7.99 8.72 10.04
N TYR A 188 8.61 9.79 9.56
CA TYR A 188 9.60 9.69 8.48
C TYR A 188 10.84 8.86 8.88
N ASP A 189 11.22 8.86 10.16
CA ASP A 189 12.34 8.04 10.66
C ASP A 189 12.02 6.54 10.59
N MET A 190 10.80 6.17 11.00
CA MET A 190 10.31 4.80 10.87
C MET A 190 10.16 4.38 9.40
N ILE A 191 9.71 5.27 8.52
CA ILE A 191 9.70 4.99 7.08
C ILE A 191 11.12 4.70 6.58
N ALA A 192 12.10 5.50 6.96
CA ALA A 192 13.49 5.31 6.55
C ALA A 192 14.04 3.97 7.05
N ASP A 193 13.80 3.62 8.30
CA ASP A 193 14.23 2.35 8.91
C ASP A 193 13.60 1.11 8.23
N TYR A 194 12.29 1.14 7.95
CA TYR A 194 11.60 -0.01 7.35
C TYR A 194 11.87 -0.19 5.86
N THR A 195 12.12 0.90 5.14
CA THR A 195 12.33 0.85 3.69
C THR A 195 13.80 0.88 3.30
N GLY A 196 14.69 1.37 4.15
CA GLY A 196 16.08 1.70 3.77
C GLY A 196 16.18 2.92 2.85
N VAL A 197 15.11 3.69 2.66
CA VAL A 197 15.14 4.97 1.94
C VAL A 197 15.80 6.00 2.84
N GLY A 198 16.77 6.76 2.31
CA GLY A 198 17.42 7.83 3.05
C GLY A 198 16.39 8.82 3.62
N ARG A 199 16.53 9.19 4.89
CA ARG A 199 15.58 10.05 5.61
C ARG A 199 15.27 11.37 4.90
N HIS A 200 16.26 11.94 4.22
CA HIS A 200 16.14 13.15 3.40
C HIS A 200 15.34 12.93 2.10
N SER A 201 15.33 11.69 1.58
CA SER A 201 14.60 11.31 0.36
C SER A 201 13.14 10.90 0.62
N VAL A 202 12.76 10.67 1.88
CA VAL A 202 11.38 10.31 2.25
C VAL A 202 10.38 11.39 1.82
N SER A 203 10.67 12.68 2.09
CA SER A 203 9.74 13.76 1.74
C SER A 203 9.54 13.90 0.22
N PRO A 204 10.59 13.95 -0.63
CA PRO A 204 10.42 13.92 -2.09
C PRO A 204 9.61 12.73 -2.61
N ALA A 205 9.83 11.54 -2.03
CA ALA A 205 9.09 10.34 -2.41
C ALA A 205 7.60 10.39 -2.01
N ILE A 206 7.28 10.93 -0.84
CA ILE A 206 5.89 11.20 -0.42
C ILE A 206 5.23 12.23 -1.34
N THR A 207 5.93 13.30 -1.72
CA THR A 207 5.45 14.29 -2.69
C THR A 207 5.08 13.63 -4.01
N LEU A 208 5.96 12.78 -4.55
CA LEU A 208 5.66 12.04 -5.77
C LEU A 208 4.39 11.17 -5.62
N LEU A 209 4.20 10.48 -4.49
CA LEU A 209 2.98 9.69 -4.26
C LEU A 209 1.71 10.56 -4.20
N MET A 210 1.80 11.79 -3.68
CA MET A 210 0.70 12.75 -3.69
C MET A 210 0.40 13.27 -5.10
N GLU A 211 1.42 13.64 -5.88
CA GLU A 211 1.29 14.06 -7.27
C GLU A 211 0.68 12.96 -8.14
N MET A 212 1.08 11.70 -7.89
CA MET A 212 0.50 10.52 -8.52
C MET A 212 -0.92 10.21 -8.01
N ASN A 213 -1.43 10.96 -7.02
CA ASN A 213 -2.73 10.79 -6.38
C ASN A 213 -2.92 9.36 -5.85
N LEU A 214 -1.88 8.78 -5.26
CA LEU A 214 -1.92 7.46 -4.60
C LEU A 214 -2.22 7.57 -3.11
N ILE A 215 -1.85 8.71 -2.50
CA ILE A 215 -2.07 8.98 -1.09
C ILE A 215 -2.56 10.42 -0.85
N THR A 216 -3.05 10.68 0.35
CA THR A 216 -3.12 12.02 0.93
C THR A 216 -2.35 12.04 2.23
N PHE A 217 -1.57 13.09 2.44
CA PHE A 217 -0.73 13.30 3.61
C PHE A 217 -1.34 14.37 4.52
N ARG A 218 -1.25 14.16 5.83
CA ARG A 218 -1.41 15.19 6.85
C ARG A 218 -0.23 15.10 7.81
N SER A 219 0.46 16.22 8.01
CA SER A 219 1.45 16.32 9.08
C SER A 219 0.75 16.18 10.43
N GLY A 220 1.46 15.64 11.43
CA GLY A 220 1.06 15.83 12.82
C GLY A 220 1.01 17.33 13.14
N ASN A 221 -0.02 17.77 13.84
CA ASN A 221 -0.20 19.19 14.18
C ASN A 221 0.76 19.56 15.32
N HIS A 222 1.32 20.77 15.25
CA HIS A 222 2.18 21.33 16.31
C HIS A 222 1.42 22.35 17.19
N GLY A 223 0.08 22.38 17.13
CA GLY A 223 -0.72 23.41 17.80
C GLY A 223 -1.82 22.82 18.69
N GLY A 224 -1.69 23.02 20.00
CA GLY A 224 -2.77 22.89 20.99
C GLY A 224 -2.60 21.76 21.99
N ASN A 225 -2.12 22.10 23.20
CA ASN A 225 -2.01 21.30 24.42
C ASN A 225 -1.09 20.06 24.36
N ASP A 226 0.11 20.21 24.94
CA ASP A 226 1.16 19.22 25.18
C ASP A 226 0.76 17.99 26.05
N ALA A 227 -0.54 17.72 26.24
CA ALA A 227 -1.01 16.63 27.10
C ALA A 227 -1.19 15.28 26.37
N MET A 228 -1.10 15.23 25.04
CA MET A 228 -1.31 14.00 24.25
C MET A 228 -0.20 13.84 23.22
N ASP A 229 0.84 13.08 23.58
CA ASP A 229 2.01 12.75 22.73
C ASP A 229 1.65 11.99 21.42
N PHE A 230 0.37 11.64 21.25
CA PHE A 230 -0.16 10.92 20.10
C PHE A 230 -0.33 11.77 18.82
N ASP A 231 -0.28 13.11 18.87
CA ASP A 231 -0.60 13.96 17.70
C ASP A 231 0.60 14.37 16.82
N ARG A 232 1.81 13.91 17.15
CA ARG A 232 3.04 14.33 16.46
C ARG A 232 3.40 13.49 15.22
N THR A 233 2.69 12.39 14.99
CA THR A 233 3.05 11.44 13.92
C THR A 233 2.28 11.71 12.63
N ASN A 234 3.00 11.70 11.50
CA ASN A 234 2.45 11.87 10.17
C ASN A 234 1.36 10.83 9.86
N ARG A 235 0.31 11.29 9.18
CA ARG A 235 -0.85 10.47 8.82
C ARG A 235 -0.97 10.38 7.29
N TYR A 236 -1.15 9.16 6.81
CA TYR A 236 -1.27 8.86 5.38
C TYR A 236 -2.57 8.11 5.11
N LEU A 237 -3.33 8.60 4.15
CA LEU A 237 -4.55 7.98 3.67
C LEU A 237 -4.33 7.44 2.26
N ILE A 238 -4.54 6.14 2.06
CA ILE A 238 -4.41 5.48 0.77
C ILE A 238 -5.67 5.72 -0.06
N LYS A 239 -5.49 6.26 -1.26
CA LYS A 239 -6.59 6.49 -2.20
C LYS A 239 -7.10 5.17 -2.79
N GLY A 240 -8.38 5.13 -3.13
CA GLY A 240 -8.99 3.98 -3.79
C GLY A 240 -9.57 2.89 -2.87
N LEU A 241 -9.40 3.01 -1.55
CA LEU A 241 -10.01 2.09 -0.57
C LEU A 241 -11.30 2.64 0.08
N ASN A 242 -11.89 3.69 -0.50
CA ASN A 242 -13.07 4.41 0.01
C ASN A 242 -12.96 4.88 1.48
N VAL A 243 -11.73 5.13 1.94
CA VAL A 243 -11.44 5.72 3.24
C VAL A 243 -11.46 7.24 3.12
N ARG A 244 -12.05 7.92 4.10
CA ARG A 244 -11.99 9.38 4.23
C ARG A 244 -11.31 9.70 5.55
N TYR A 245 -10.61 10.85 5.61
CA TYR A 245 -10.31 11.42 6.92
C TYR A 245 -11.66 11.69 7.57
N GLN A 246 -12.02 10.89 8.57
CA GLN A 246 -13.04 11.33 9.50
C GLN A 246 -12.46 12.60 10.12
N GLY A 247 -13.22 13.70 10.08
CA GLY A 247 -12.94 14.78 11.01
C GLY A 247 -12.85 14.12 12.38
N LEU A 248 -11.86 14.49 13.19
CA LEU A 248 -11.97 14.26 14.62
C LEU A 248 -13.30 14.92 14.99
N THR A 249 -14.38 14.16 15.07
CA THR A 249 -15.57 14.63 15.74
C THR A 249 -15.10 14.78 17.17
N ASP A 250 -15.15 16.02 17.67
CA ASP A 250 -15.03 16.36 19.07
C ASP A 250 -16.19 15.73 19.87
N ASP A 251 -16.33 14.41 19.79
CA ASP A 251 -17.16 13.60 20.66
C ASP A 251 -16.29 13.09 21.83
N VAL A 252 -15.54 14.02 22.43
CA VAL A 252 -15.47 14.01 23.88
C VAL A 252 -16.69 14.80 24.33
N SER A 253 -17.84 14.12 24.32
CA SER A 253 -18.93 14.50 25.22
C SER A 253 -18.34 14.43 26.63
N LEU A 254 -17.80 15.55 27.09
CA LEU A 254 -17.51 15.79 28.49
C LEU A 254 -18.81 15.49 29.23
N HIS A 255 -18.85 14.31 29.84
CA HIS A 255 -19.83 13.99 30.86
C HIS A 255 -19.49 14.90 32.04
N VAL A 256 -19.93 16.16 31.96
CA VAL A 256 -20.02 17.05 33.10
C VAL A 256 -21.11 16.42 33.96
N PRO A 257 -20.80 15.85 35.14
CA PRO A 257 -21.85 15.44 36.05
C PRO A 257 -22.61 16.71 36.42
N ALA A 258 -23.92 16.70 36.16
CA ALA A 258 -24.81 17.79 36.49
C ALA A 258 -24.54 18.23 37.94
N ALA A 259 -24.17 19.50 38.09
CA ALA A 259 -24.04 20.13 39.39
C ALA A 259 -25.34 19.89 40.17
N ARG A 260 -25.22 19.24 41.34
CA ARG A 260 -26.31 19.15 42.31
C ARG A 260 -26.75 20.58 42.62
N GLY A 261 -27.99 20.91 42.29
CA GLY A 261 -28.61 22.18 42.64
C GLY A 261 -28.61 22.37 44.17
N PRO A 262 -28.61 23.63 44.64
CA PRO A 262 -28.56 23.92 46.07
C PRO A 262 -29.84 23.41 46.76
N ALA A 263 -29.65 22.74 47.90
CA ALA A 263 -30.71 22.32 48.80
C ALA A 263 -31.53 23.55 49.26
N GLN A 264 -32.85 23.44 49.16
CA GLN A 264 -33.79 24.38 49.77
C GLN A 264 -33.68 24.32 51.29
N PRO A 265 -33.73 25.47 52.00
CA PRO A 265 -33.74 25.48 53.46
C PRO A 265 -35.12 25.06 54.00
N GLU A 266 -35.08 24.24 55.04
CA GLU A 266 -36.23 23.85 55.87
C GLU A 266 -36.96 25.08 56.40
N GLN A 267 -38.27 25.14 56.15
CA GLN A 267 -39.15 26.08 56.82
C GLN A 267 -39.41 25.57 58.25
N SER A 268 -38.96 26.35 59.23
CA SER A 268 -39.46 26.33 60.61
C SER A 268 -40.32 27.58 60.80
N GLY A 269 -41.58 27.40 61.17
CA GLY A 269 -42.55 28.47 61.43
C GLY A 269 -43.97 28.02 61.18
#